data_AF-A0A845I6C8-F1
#
_entry.id   AF-A0A845I6C8-F1
#
_cell.length_a   1.000
_cell.length_b   1.000
_cell.length_c   1.000
_cell.angle_alpha   90.00
_cell.angle_beta   90.00
_cell.angle_gamma   90.00
#
_symmetry.space_group_name_H-M   'P 1'
#
loop_
_entity.id
_entity.type
_entity.pdbx_description
1 polymer ?
#
loop_
_entity_poly.entity_id
_entity_poly.type
_entity_poly.pdbx_seq_one_letter_code
_entity_poly.pdbx_strand_id
1 'polypeptide(L)'
;MKTTFNKIIQGAVAASLLSFGAVAYAGTEFTATSTKSETILADLESSSYFGGIKADYDFGANIIGVSIYEIAGTGNSTQKYFAYCIQPEIDFQTAAKYTVNSNFVAKDSVRKLFETAYSGSLNNSTQEQAFQLALWELQNDDANLRQGAMKFAATDKADPKSVDPIVNLAEQMLITAAGHTLINKYNYVSFTGVVNGKASQELLGVSEVTAVPEADTWAMLAVGLGLVGLVGRRKQKNEKFA
;
A
#
# COMPACT_ATOMS: atom_id res chain seq x y z
N MET A 1 19.44 40.23 25.37
CA MET A 1 18.03 39.97 25.02
C MET A 1 17.94 38.50 24.65
N LYS A 2 17.36 37.67 25.52
CA LYS A 2 17.13 36.24 25.32
C LYS A 2 15.84 36.07 24.52
N THR A 3 15.88 35.30 23.43
CA THR A 3 14.68 34.67 22.87
C THR A 3 15.06 33.28 22.39
N THR A 4 14.84 32.33 23.29
CA THR A 4 14.83 30.88 23.07
C THR A 4 13.39 30.50 22.73
N PHE A 5 13.12 29.97 21.53
CA PHE A 5 11.87 29.33 21.13
C PHE A 5 12.19 28.54 19.85
N ASN A 6 11.75 27.31 19.60
CA ASN A 6 11.04 26.32 20.40
C ASN A 6 11.33 24.97 19.71
N LYS A 7 11.76 23.95 20.45
CA LYS A 7 11.90 22.59 19.90
C LYS A 7 10.49 22.08 19.60
N ILE A 8 10.10 22.04 18.33
CA ILE A 8 8.86 21.36 17.94
C ILE A 8 9.11 19.86 18.03
N ILE A 9 8.34 19.27 18.92
CA ILE A 9 8.21 17.87 19.25
C ILE A 9 7.92 17.10 17.96
N GLN A 10 8.90 16.35 17.45
CA GLN A 10 8.64 15.26 16.51
C GLN A 10 7.95 14.15 17.31
N GLY A 11 6.62 14.18 17.30
CA GLY A 11 5.82 13.05 17.75
C GLY A 11 6.00 11.90 16.77
N ALA A 12 6.84 10.94 17.13
CA ALA A 12 6.86 9.65 16.47
C ALA A 12 5.52 8.96 16.72
N VAL A 13 4.61 9.03 15.74
CA VAL A 13 3.46 8.14 15.70
C VAL A 13 4.00 6.80 15.26
N ALA A 14 4.24 5.91 16.23
CA ALA A 14 4.49 4.51 15.95
C ALA A 14 3.21 3.91 15.36
N ALA A 15 3.12 3.89 14.03
CA ALA A 15 2.12 3.14 13.31
C ALA A 15 2.42 1.65 13.53
N SER A 16 1.83 1.11 14.59
CA SER A 16 1.76 -0.33 14.81
C SER A 16 0.74 -0.88 13.81
N LEU A 17 1.24 -1.41 12.69
CA LEU A 17 0.45 -2.19 11.73
C LEU A 17 0.00 -3.49 12.41
N LEU A 18 -1.09 -3.41 13.16
CA LEU A 18 -1.87 -4.59 13.57
C LEU A 18 -2.82 -4.95 12.42
N SER A 19 -2.29 -5.51 11.34
CA SER A 19 -3.14 -6.18 10.33
C SER A 19 -3.44 -7.59 10.83
N PHE A 20 -4.57 -7.78 11.50
CA PHE A 20 -5.09 -9.12 11.72
C PHE A 20 -5.57 -9.66 10.38
N GLY A 21 -5.06 -10.83 9.97
CA GLY A 21 -5.44 -11.52 8.75
C GLY A 21 -6.91 -11.95 8.80
N ALA A 22 -7.81 -11.02 8.52
CA ALA A 22 -9.20 -11.30 8.29
C ALA A 22 -9.36 -11.61 6.81
N VAL A 23 -9.78 -12.84 6.51
CA VAL A 23 -10.16 -13.24 5.15
C VAL A 23 -11.36 -12.40 4.75
N ALA A 24 -11.16 -11.47 3.82
CA ALA A 24 -12.26 -10.73 3.24
C ALA A 24 -13.01 -11.68 2.29
N TYR A 25 -14.29 -11.92 2.56
CA TYR A 25 -15.13 -12.78 1.71
C TYR A 25 -15.62 -11.98 0.50
N ALA A 26 -15.71 -12.62 -0.67
CA ALA A 26 -16.32 -12.00 -1.84
C ALA A 26 -17.73 -11.48 -1.50
N GLY A 27 -17.98 -10.19 -1.76
CA GLY A 27 -19.26 -9.51 -1.48
C GLY A 27 -19.30 -8.61 -0.24
N THR A 28 -18.22 -8.49 0.53
CA THR A 28 -18.12 -7.46 1.58
C THR A 28 -17.83 -6.09 0.98
N GLU A 29 -18.66 -5.11 1.31
CA GLU A 29 -18.48 -3.71 0.90
C GLU A 29 -17.45 -3.00 1.77
N PHE A 30 -16.60 -2.19 1.14
CA PHE A 30 -15.63 -1.32 1.79
C PHE A 30 -15.86 0.15 1.45
N THR A 31 -15.39 1.02 2.33
CA THR A 31 -15.34 2.46 2.13
C THR A 31 -13.90 2.96 2.17
N ALA A 32 -13.57 3.90 1.31
CA ALA A 32 -12.25 4.53 1.22
C ALA A 32 -12.27 5.90 1.86
N THR A 33 -11.29 6.19 2.72
CA THR A 33 -11.04 7.53 3.25
C THR A 33 -9.60 7.90 2.95
N SER A 34 -9.36 9.04 2.31
CA SER A 34 -8.00 9.55 2.12
C SER A 34 -7.39 9.86 3.49
N THR A 35 -6.22 9.29 3.75
CA THR A 35 -5.46 9.53 4.99
C THR A 35 -4.53 10.72 4.85
N LYS A 36 -4.04 10.95 3.63
CA LYS A 36 -3.21 12.08 3.20
C LYS A 36 -3.53 12.36 1.74
N SER A 37 -3.64 13.64 1.39
CA SER A 37 -3.85 14.08 0.01
C SER A 37 -2.72 15.01 -0.38
N GLU A 38 -1.95 14.57 -1.37
CA GLU A 38 -0.83 15.30 -1.95
C GLU A 38 -1.10 15.55 -3.44
N THR A 39 -0.37 16.48 -4.04
CA THR A 39 -0.57 16.86 -5.45
C THR A 39 0.72 16.70 -6.23
N ILE A 40 0.65 16.02 -7.37
CA ILE A 40 1.78 15.94 -8.32
C ILE A 40 1.51 16.93 -9.45
N LEU A 41 2.52 17.75 -9.76
CA LEU A 41 2.50 18.63 -10.92
C LEU A 41 2.89 17.82 -12.16
N ALA A 42 1.94 17.58 -13.05
CA ALA A 42 2.23 17.01 -14.37
C ALA A 42 2.47 18.17 -15.35
N ASP A 43 3.68 18.32 -15.87
CA ASP A 43 4.02 19.37 -16.83
C ASP A 43 3.55 19.00 -18.24
N LEU A 44 2.28 19.26 -18.56
CA LEU A 44 1.69 18.96 -19.87
C LEU A 44 1.82 20.15 -20.84
N GLU A 45 3.02 20.45 -21.34
CA GLU A 45 3.16 21.33 -22.53
C GLU A 45 2.88 20.60 -23.86
N SER A 46 2.48 19.34 -23.83
CA SER A 46 1.84 18.70 -24.98
C SER A 46 0.95 17.56 -24.50
N SER A 47 -0.19 17.41 -25.15
CA SER A 47 -1.26 16.41 -24.97
C SER A 47 -0.83 14.93 -25.12
N SER A 48 0.33 14.56 -24.58
CA SER A 48 1.00 13.28 -24.83
C SER A 48 1.71 12.70 -23.61
N TYR A 49 1.46 13.21 -22.40
CA TYR A 49 2.03 12.68 -21.15
C TYR A 49 1.39 11.36 -20.69
N PHE A 50 0.19 11.07 -21.18
CA PHE A 50 -0.39 9.73 -21.20
C PHE A 50 -0.66 9.42 -22.67
N GLY A 51 0.24 8.65 -23.31
CA GLY A 51 0.27 8.38 -24.73
C GLY A 51 -1.12 8.18 -25.32
N GLY A 52 -1.65 9.21 -25.99
CA GLY A 52 -2.92 9.12 -26.71
C GLY A 52 -4.16 8.91 -25.85
N ILE A 53 -4.22 9.42 -24.61
CA ILE A 53 -5.52 9.70 -24.01
C ILE A 53 -6.19 10.73 -24.94
N LYS A 54 -7.24 10.29 -25.64
CA LYS A 54 -8.01 11.11 -26.59
C LYS A 54 -8.32 12.46 -25.98
N ALA A 55 -8.40 13.48 -26.83
CA ALA A 55 -8.69 14.89 -26.57
C ALA A 55 -9.98 15.21 -25.78
N ASP A 56 -10.58 14.24 -25.09
CA ASP A 56 -11.71 14.38 -24.18
C ASP A 56 -11.28 14.53 -22.70
N TYR A 57 -9.98 14.37 -22.39
CA TYR A 57 -9.45 14.55 -21.03
C TYR A 57 -8.73 15.89 -20.91
N ASP A 58 -9.52 16.96 -20.84
CA ASP A 58 -9.06 18.25 -20.33
C ASP A 58 -8.97 18.13 -18.80
N PHE A 59 -7.82 17.70 -18.29
CA PHE A 59 -7.47 18.00 -16.90
C PHE A 59 -7.27 19.52 -16.83
N GLY A 60 -8.38 20.27 -16.72
CA GLY A 60 -8.40 21.74 -16.74
C GLY A 60 -7.55 22.41 -15.64
N ALA A 61 -6.85 21.62 -14.82
CA ALA A 61 -5.72 22.03 -14.02
C ALA A 61 -4.61 20.96 -14.09
N ASN A 62 -3.35 21.42 -14.23
CA ASN A 62 -2.10 20.67 -14.37
C ASN A 62 -1.66 19.86 -13.11
N ILE A 63 -2.62 19.32 -12.37
CA ILE A 63 -2.44 18.79 -11.03
C ILE A 63 -3.19 17.47 -10.88
N ILE A 64 -2.46 16.39 -10.61
CA ILE A 64 -3.04 15.08 -10.28
C ILE A 64 -3.00 14.91 -8.77
N GLY A 65 -4.15 14.67 -8.15
CA GLY A 65 -4.24 14.33 -6.73
C GLY A 65 -3.77 12.90 -6.51
N VAL A 66 -2.82 12.72 -5.59
CA VAL A 66 -2.39 11.40 -5.13
C VAL A 66 -2.66 11.27 -3.64
N SER A 67 -3.04 10.08 -3.20
CA SER A 67 -3.41 9.85 -1.81
C SER A 67 -3.25 8.38 -1.44
N ILE A 68 -2.84 8.13 -0.21
CA ILE A 68 -3.06 6.85 0.45
C ILE A 68 -4.49 6.81 1.00
N TYR A 69 -5.23 5.78 0.62
CA TYR A 69 -6.57 5.54 1.13
C TYR A 69 -6.53 4.49 2.23
N GLU A 70 -7.14 4.80 3.38
CA GLU A 70 -7.54 3.78 4.34
C GLU A 70 -8.87 3.19 3.87
N ILE A 71 -8.84 1.89 3.58
CA ILE A 71 -10.00 1.10 3.17
C ILE A 71 -10.47 0.30 4.37
N ALA A 72 -11.72 0.51 4.79
CA ALA A 72 -12.32 -0.15 5.93
C ALA A 72 -13.59 -0.91 5.53
N GLY A 73 -13.79 -2.10 6.11
CA GLY A 73 -14.98 -2.92 5.87
C GLY A 73 -16.23 -2.29 6.50
N THR A 74 -17.32 -2.17 5.72
CA THR A 74 -18.56 -1.45 6.10
C THR A 74 -19.34 -2.12 7.26
N GLY A 75 -18.95 -3.34 7.65
CA GLY A 75 -19.49 -4.04 8.85
C GLY A 75 -18.41 -4.63 9.74
N ASN A 76 -17.12 -4.37 9.46
CA ASN A 76 -16.01 -4.89 10.23
C ASN A 76 -14.84 -3.89 10.22
N SER A 77 -14.84 -2.99 11.21
CA SER A 77 -13.82 -1.95 11.35
C SER A 77 -12.41 -2.47 11.68
N THR A 78 -12.27 -3.77 11.92
CA THR A 78 -10.95 -4.42 12.12
C THR A 78 -10.28 -4.79 10.80
N GLN A 79 -11.04 -4.86 9.70
CA GLN A 79 -10.51 -5.03 8.36
C GLN A 79 -10.12 -3.66 7.81
N LYS A 80 -8.82 -3.36 7.87
CA LYS A 80 -8.23 -2.12 7.36
C LYS A 80 -7.06 -2.40 6.44
N TYR A 81 -7.00 -1.66 5.35
CA TYR A 81 -5.90 -1.68 4.39
C TYR A 81 -5.50 -0.25 4.06
N PHE A 82 -4.20 -0.01 3.87
CA PHE A 82 -3.75 1.17 3.14
C PHE A 82 -3.62 0.79 1.67
N ALA A 83 -4.23 1.59 0.81
CA ALA A 83 -4.35 1.29 -0.60
C ALA A 83 -3.95 2.50 -1.46
N TYR A 84 -3.36 2.19 -2.61
CA TYR A 84 -2.95 3.15 -3.62
C TYR A 84 -3.80 3.04 -4.87
N CYS A 85 -3.94 4.16 -5.56
CA CYS A 85 -4.56 4.27 -6.87
C CYS A 85 -3.78 3.48 -7.92
N ILE A 86 -4.44 2.69 -8.77
CA ILE A 86 -3.76 2.01 -9.89
C ILE A 86 -4.23 2.45 -11.27
N GLN A 87 -5.26 3.30 -11.34
CA GLN A 87 -5.80 3.82 -12.60
C GLN A 87 -5.67 5.34 -12.62
N PRO A 88 -4.54 5.90 -13.09
CA PRO A 88 -4.34 7.35 -13.12
C PRO A 88 -5.40 8.09 -13.95
N GLU A 89 -6.07 7.40 -14.88
CA GLU A 89 -7.09 7.94 -15.77
C GLU A 89 -8.51 7.99 -15.19
N ILE A 90 -8.74 7.34 -14.03
CA ILE A 90 -10.07 7.29 -13.41
C ILE A 90 -10.09 8.09 -12.11
N ASP A 91 -10.97 9.07 -12.03
CA ASP A 91 -11.12 9.86 -10.81
C ASP A 91 -11.58 9.02 -9.62
N PHE A 92 -10.99 9.32 -8.47
CA PHE A 92 -11.49 8.83 -7.19
C PHE A 92 -12.82 9.51 -6.84
N GLN A 93 -13.81 8.70 -6.43
CA GLN A 93 -15.13 9.19 -6.05
C GLN A 93 -15.35 8.90 -4.56
N THR A 94 -15.48 9.95 -3.75
CA THR A 94 -15.60 9.85 -2.29
C THR A 94 -16.81 9.05 -1.80
N ALA A 95 -17.87 8.97 -2.61
CA ALA A 95 -19.07 8.19 -2.31
C ALA A 95 -19.04 6.75 -2.86
N ALA A 96 -17.94 6.31 -3.48
CA ALA A 96 -17.82 4.98 -4.03
C ALA A 96 -17.85 3.90 -2.93
N LYS A 97 -18.52 2.79 -3.27
CA LYS A 97 -18.45 1.55 -2.51
C LYS A 97 -17.51 0.60 -3.22
N TYR A 98 -16.65 -0.04 -2.43
CA TYR A 98 -15.58 -0.88 -2.94
C TYR A 98 -15.87 -2.34 -2.70
N THR A 99 -15.70 -3.15 -3.74
CA THR A 99 -15.72 -4.62 -3.65
C THR A 99 -14.29 -5.13 -3.69
N VAL A 100 -13.93 -5.99 -2.73
CA VAL A 100 -12.60 -6.59 -2.66
C VAL A 100 -12.46 -7.78 -3.60
N ASN A 101 -11.32 -7.89 -4.25
CA ASN A 101 -10.82 -9.09 -4.90
C ASN A 101 -9.60 -9.61 -4.13
N SER A 102 -9.84 -10.61 -3.27
CA SER A 102 -8.80 -11.24 -2.46
C SER A 102 -7.88 -12.18 -3.24
N ASN A 103 -8.25 -12.53 -4.48
CA ASN A 103 -7.47 -13.41 -5.35
C ASN A 103 -6.64 -12.61 -6.37
N PHE A 104 -6.49 -11.31 -6.15
CA PHE A 104 -5.71 -10.46 -7.02
C PHE A 104 -4.24 -10.87 -7.01
N VAL A 105 -3.66 -11.06 -8.20
CA VAL A 105 -2.24 -11.39 -8.36
C VAL A 105 -1.55 -10.18 -8.99
N ALA A 106 -0.81 -9.44 -8.16
CA ALA A 106 0.02 -8.33 -8.63
C ALA A 106 1.17 -8.84 -9.51
N LYS A 107 1.59 -8.04 -10.50
CA LYS A 107 2.80 -8.30 -11.29
C LYS A 107 4.03 -8.38 -10.38
N ASP A 108 5.00 -9.24 -10.71
CA ASP A 108 6.22 -9.38 -9.91
C ASP A 108 6.98 -8.07 -9.73
N SER A 109 7.00 -7.20 -10.74
CA SER A 109 7.60 -5.86 -10.64
C SER A 109 6.93 -5.01 -9.57
N VAL A 110 5.59 -4.95 -9.57
CA VAL A 110 4.79 -4.25 -8.55
C VAL A 110 5.07 -4.83 -7.18
N ARG A 111 5.11 -6.17 -7.06
CA ARG A 111 5.40 -6.84 -5.79
C ARG A 111 6.77 -6.45 -5.23
N LYS A 112 7.78 -6.37 -6.10
CA LYS A 112 9.12 -5.93 -5.71
C LYS A 112 9.13 -4.47 -5.23
N LEU A 113 8.39 -3.58 -5.90
CA LEU A 113 8.24 -2.19 -5.47
C LEU A 113 7.61 -2.09 -4.06
N PHE A 114 6.55 -2.86 -3.80
CA PHE A 114 5.95 -2.89 -2.47
C PHE A 114 6.94 -3.40 -1.41
N GLU A 115 7.70 -4.45 -1.69
CA GLU A 115 8.70 -5.00 -0.75
C GLU A 115 9.82 -4.02 -0.41
N THR A 116 10.21 -3.14 -1.32
CA THR A 116 11.34 -2.23 -1.13
C THR A 116 10.96 -0.83 -0.67
N ALA A 117 9.79 -0.30 -1.08
CA ALA A 117 9.47 1.12 -0.93
C ALA A 117 8.18 1.42 -0.12
N TYR A 118 7.25 0.48 -0.01
CA TYR A 118 5.92 0.71 0.60
C TYR A 118 5.98 1.21 2.05
N SER A 119 6.87 0.68 2.88
CA SER A 119 6.93 1.09 4.29
C SER A 119 7.35 2.56 4.47
N GLY A 120 8.20 3.07 3.58
CA GLY A 120 8.64 4.46 3.59
C GLY A 120 7.53 5.41 3.13
N SER A 121 6.77 5.00 2.12
CA SER A 121 5.75 5.83 1.50
C SER A 121 4.59 6.18 2.45
N LEU A 122 4.31 5.37 3.48
CA LEU A 122 3.22 5.63 4.44
C LEU A 122 3.43 6.89 5.31
N ASN A 123 4.68 7.31 5.50
CA ASN A 123 5.03 8.32 6.52
C ASN A 123 5.69 9.59 5.95
N ASN A 124 5.96 9.63 4.65
CA ASN A 124 6.67 10.73 4.00
C ASN A 124 5.97 11.08 2.69
N SER A 125 5.46 12.32 2.56
CA SER A 125 4.68 12.76 1.41
C SER A 125 5.46 12.69 0.09
N THR A 126 6.75 13.03 0.10
CA THR A 126 7.61 12.89 -1.09
C THR A 126 7.78 11.43 -1.50
N GLN A 127 7.94 10.51 -0.53
CA GLN A 127 7.99 9.07 -0.80
C GLN A 127 6.63 8.52 -1.24
N GLU A 128 5.52 9.05 -0.72
CA GLU A 128 4.16 8.71 -1.14
C GLU A 128 3.94 9.03 -2.63
N GLN A 129 4.25 10.26 -3.03
CA GLN A 129 4.13 10.71 -4.41
C GLN A 129 5.04 9.88 -5.34
N ALA A 130 6.30 9.68 -4.94
CA ALA A 130 7.26 8.91 -5.72
C ALA A 130 6.83 7.44 -5.86
N PHE A 131 6.31 6.85 -4.78
CA PHE A 131 5.78 5.49 -4.80
C PHE A 131 4.57 5.37 -5.73
N GLN A 132 3.66 6.35 -5.70
CA GLN A 132 2.48 6.36 -6.56
C GLN A 132 2.85 6.45 -8.05
N LEU A 133 3.84 7.27 -8.40
CA LEU A 133 4.37 7.34 -9.77
C LEU A 133 5.00 6.02 -10.20
N ALA A 134 5.91 5.47 -9.39
CA ALA A 134 6.55 4.19 -9.67
C ALA A 134 5.53 3.05 -9.79
N LEU A 135 4.45 3.08 -8.99
CA LEU A 135 3.38 2.10 -9.07
C LEU A 135 2.63 2.18 -10.40
N TRP A 136 2.26 3.39 -10.84
CA TRP A 136 1.61 3.57 -12.13
C TRP A 136 2.50 3.07 -13.26
N GLU A 137 3.77 3.44 -13.27
CA GLU A 137 4.72 2.96 -14.28
C GLU A 137 4.77 1.45 -14.42
N LEU A 138 4.92 0.74 -13.30
CA LEU A 138 5.01 -0.72 -13.31
C LEU A 138 3.67 -1.39 -13.68
N GLN A 139 2.57 -0.74 -13.32
CA GLN A 139 1.24 -1.28 -13.54
C GLN A 139 0.74 -1.04 -14.97
N ASN A 140 0.99 0.15 -15.53
CA ASN A 140 0.32 0.64 -16.74
C ASN A 140 1.26 0.97 -17.91
N ASP A 141 2.59 0.95 -17.74
CA ASP A 141 3.53 1.28 -18.82
C ASP A 141 4.81 0.43 -18.79
N ASP A 142 5.99 1.03 -19.02
CA ASP A 142 7.24 0.37 -19.37
C ASP A 142 8.33 0.46 -18.28
N ALA A 143 7.97 0.94 -17.08
CA ALA A 143 8.89 1.18 -15.97
C ALA A 143 9.93 2.27 -16.23
N ASN A 144 9.62 3.24 -17.10
CA ASN A 144 10.52 4.32 -17.46
C ASN A 144 9.81 5.68 -17.43
N LEU A 145 9.96 6.36 -16.30
CA LEU A 145 9.41 7.70 -16.05
C LEU A 145 9.87 8.78 -17.04
N ARG A 146 10.85 8.52 -17.92
CA ARG A 146 11.33 9.48 -18.93
C ARG A 146 10.87 9.15 -20.34
N GLN A 147 10.26 7.98 -20.54
CA GLN A 147 9.86 7.47 -21.86
C GLN A 147 8.44 6.89 -21.75
N GLY A 148 8.04 6.09 -22.73
CA GLY A 148 6.75 5.41 -22.69
C GLY A 148 5.53 6.29 -22.94
N ALA A 149 4.39 5.72 -22.61
CA ALA A 149 3.12 6.41 -22.59
C ALA A 149 3.01 7.36 -21.40
N MET A 150 3.66 7.08 -20.27
CA MET A 150 3.58 7.82 -19.01
C MET A 150 4.92 8.48 -18.66
N LYS A 151 5.34 9.43 -19.47
CA LYS A 151 6.55 10.22 -19.20
C LYS A 151 6.25 11.31 -18.15
N PHE A 152 7.21 11.62 -17.29
CA PHE A 152 7.15 12.69 -16.30
C PHE A 152 8.27 13.72 -16.53
N ALA A 153 7.96 15.02 -16.41
CA ALA A 153 8.97 16.08 -16.55
C ALA A 153 9.92 16.00 -15.36
N ALA A 154 11.16 15.65 -15.65
CA ALA A 154 12.23 15.63 -14.67
C ALA A 154 12.82 17.03 -14.48
N THR A 155 12.02 18.10 -14.51
CA THR A 155 12.51 19.48 -14.41
C THR A 155 11.60 20.32 -13.53
N ASP A 156 12.18 20.95 -12.51
CA ASP A 156 11.48 21.91 -11.64
C ASP A 156 11.02 23.12 -12.47
N LYS A 157 9.78 23.57 -12.25
CA LYS A 157 9.23 24.77 -12.89
C LYS A 157 10.03 26.03 -12.56
N ALA A 158 10.72 26.07 -11.42
CA ALA A 158 11.54 27.21 -11.01
C ALA A 158 12.96 27.18 -11.61
N ASP A 159 13.47 26.00 -11.99
CA ASP A 159 14.78 25.84 -12.60
C ASP A 159 14.76 24.66 -13.60
N PRO A 160 14.70 24.93 -14.91
CA PRO A 160 14.71 23.91 -15.97
C PRO A 160 16.05 23.14 -16.07
N LYS A 161 16.96 23.31 -15.11
CA LYS A 161 18.16 22.48 -14.91
C LYS A 161 18.10 21.60 -13.65
N SER A 162 17.15 21.83 -12.75
CA SER A 162 17.00 21.02 -11.53
C SER A 162 15.95 19.93 -11.77
N VAL A 163 16.26 18.72 -11.31
CA VAL A 163 15.41 17.57 -11.56
C VAL A 163 14.36 17.43 -10.47
N ASP A 164 13.09 17.22 -10.83
CA ASP A 164 12.01 17.04 -9.85
C ASP A 164 12.39 15.92 -8.86
N PRO A 165 12.50 16.22 -7.56
CA PRO A 165 12.93 15.26 -6.56
C PRO A 165 11.99 14.06 -6.43
N ILE A 166 10.70 14.22 -6.74
CA ILE A 166 9.70 13.13 -6.72
C ILE A 166 9.97 12.16 -7.86
N VAL A 167 10.19 12.68 -9.08
CA VAL A 167 10.49 11.85 -10.26
C VAL A 167 11.81 11.09 -10.06
N ASN A 168 12.85 11.76 -9.57
CA ASN A 168 14.12 11.11 -9.24
C ASN A 168 13.97 10.01 -8.19
N LEU A 169 13.18 10.26 -7.15
CA LEU A 169 12.95 9.29 -6.09
C LEU A 169 12.15 8.08 -6.61
N ALA A 170 11.18 8.32 -7.49
CA ALA A 170 10.42 7.26 -8.14
C ALA A 170 11.33 6.40 -9.05
N GLU A 171 12.25 7.01 -9.80
CA GLU A 171 13.26 6.29 -10.57
C GLU A 171 14.16 5.42 -9.68
N GLN A 172 14.60 5.94 -8.54
CA GLN A 172 15.38 5.16 -7.58
C GLN A 172 14.58 3.98 -7.01
N MET A 173 13.28 4.15 -6.75
CA MET A 173 12.40 3.07 -6.32
C MET A 173 12.26 1.99 -7.40
N LEU A 174 12.10 2.38 -8.68
CA LEU A 174 12.05 1.45 -9.81
C LEU A 174 13.35 0.66 -9.97
N ILE A 175 14.50 1.31 -9.88
CA ILE A 175 15.82 0.66 -9.94
C ILE A 175 16.00 -0.32 -8.78
N THR A 176 15.67 0.10 -7.56
CA THR A 176 15.77 -0.74 -6.37
C THR A 176 14.86 -1.96 -6.47
N ALA A 177 13.61 -1.76 -6.93
CA ALA A 177 12.66 -2.84 -7.18
C ALA A 177 13.17 -3.81 -8.26
N ALA A 178 13.76 -3.33 -9.35
CA ALA A 178 14.29 -4.18 -10.42
C ALA A 178 15.38 -5.14 -9.91
N GLY A 179 16.26 -4.67 -9.03
CA GLY A 179 17.32 -5.46 -8.40
C GLY A 179 16.87 -6.37 -7.26
N HIS A 180 15.63 -6.23 -6.79
CA HIS A 180 15.12 -6.96 -5.62
C HIS A 180 14.72 -8.40 -5.96
N THR A 181 14.97 -9.31 -5.00
CA THR A 181 14.50 -10.70 -5.06
C THR A 181 13.27 -10.84 -4.19
N LEU A 182 12.16 -11.29 -4.78
CA LEU A 182 10.88 -11.41 -4.08
C LEU A 182 10.98 -12.36 -2.90
N ILE A 183 10.50 -11.90 -1.74
CA ILE A 183 10.36 -12.70 -0.52
C ILE A 183 8.90 -12.94 -0.11
N ASN A 184 7.95 -12.45 -0.91
CA ASN A 184 6.51 -12.56 -0.70
C ASN A 184 6.06 -11.96 0.64
N LYS A 185 6.56 -10.75 0.96
CA LYS A 185 6.30 -10.08 2.26
C LYS A 185 4.83 -9.72 2.47
N TYR A 186 4.11 -9.45 1.39
CA TYR A 186 2.73 -8.96 1.44
C TYR A 186 1.77 -9.87 0.68
N ASN A 187 0.53 -9.93 1.16
CA ASN A 187 -0.63 -10.33 0.36
C ASN A 187 -1.22 -9.09 -0.31
N TYR A 188 -1.69 -9.26 -1.54
CA TYR A 188 -2.21 -8.19 -2.38
C TYR A 188 -3.72 -8.37 -2.57
N VAL A 189 -4.45 -7.27 -2.49
CA VAL A 189 -5.90 -7.25 -2.71
C VAL A 189 -6.22 -6.05 -3.59
N SER A 190 -7.13 -6.21 -4.55
CA SER A 190 -7.65 -5.07 -5.30
C SER A 190 -9.05 -4.71 -4.85
N PHE A 191 -9.40 -3.43 -4.97
CA PHE A 191 -10.70 -2.89 -4.59
C PHE A 191 -11.28 -2.15 -5.78
N THR A 192 -12.37 -2.67 -6.34
CA THR A 192 -13.08 -2.02 -7.44
C THR A 192 -14.18 -1.13 -6.88
N GLY A 193 -14.11 0.17 -7.17
CA GLY A 193 -15.07 1.17 -6.69
C GLY A 193 -16.22 1.38 -7.67
N VAL A 194 -17.45 1.48 -7.16
CA VAL A 194 -18.62 1.87 -7.96
C VAL A 194 -19.45 2.91 -7.19
N VAL A 195 -19.91 3.94 -7.90
CA VAL A 195 -20.85 4.95 -7.39
C VAL A 195 -21.94 5.20 -8.43
N ASN A 196 -23.22 5.07 -8.05
CA ASN A 196 -24.36 5.31 -8.95
C ASN A 196 -24.25 4.56 -10.31
N GLY A 197 -23.70 3.35 -10.31
CA GLY A 197 -23.49 2.54 -11.52
C GLY A 197 -22.31 2.96 -12.40
N LYS A 198 -21.50 3.95 -11.98
CA LYS A 198 -20.26 4.37 -12.64
C LYS A 198 -19.05 3.84 -11.88
N ALA A 199 -18.03 3.43 -12.63
CA ALA A 199 -16.76 3.00 -12.05
C ALA A 199 -16.07 4.18 -11.34
N SER A 200 -15.41 3.87 -10.23
CA SER A 200 -14.42 4.71 -9.58
C SER A 200 -13.08 3.99 -9.60
N GLN A 201 -12.01 4.78 -9.54
CA GLN A 201 -10.61 4.41 -9.30
C GLN A 201 -10.45 3.06 -8.58
N GLU A 202 -9.83 2.08 -9.22
CA GLU A 202 -9.41 0.83 -8.57
C GLU A 202 -8.22 1.09 -7.64
N LEU A 203 -8.26 0.45 -6.46
CA LEU A 203 -7.24 0.60 -5.43
C LEU A 203 -6.54 -0.73 -5.16
N LEU A 204 -5.22 -0.68 -5.00
CA LEU A 204 -4.39 -1.81 -4.61
C LEU A 204 -3.98 -1.67 -3.15
N GLY A 205 -4.48 -2.57 -2.30
CA GLY A 205 -4.10 -2.66 -0.91
C GLY A 205 -3.18 -3.84 -0.64
N VAL A 206 -2.43 -3.73 0.46
CA VAL A 206 -1.59 -4.83 0.96
C VAL A 206 -1.82 -5.09 2.44
N SER A 207 -1.61 -6.34 2.84
CA SER A 207 -1.47 -6.75 4.23
C SER A 207 -0.17 -7.49 4.41
N GLU A 208 0.57 -7.22 5.49
CA GLU A 208 1.77 -8.00 5.80
C GLU A 208 1.41 -9.47 6.01
N VAL A 209 2.20 -10.35 5.41
CA VAL A 209 2.13 -11.78 5.72
C VAL A 209 2.71 -11.95 7.12
N THR A 210 1.84 -11.90 8.13
CA THR A 210 2.24 -12.25 9.49
C THR A 210 2.66 -13.73 9.45
N ALA A 211 3.96 -14.00 9.65
CA ALA A 211 4.43 -15.37 9.83
C ALA A 211 3.60 -15.99 10.95
N VAL A 212 2.79 -17.00 10.60
CA VAL A 212 2.04 -17.76 11.59
C VAL A 212 3.08 -18.39 12.52
N PRO A 213 2.99 -18.24 13.86
CA PRO A 213 3.92 -18.88 14.79
C PRO A 213 3.70 -20.40 14.83
N GLU A 214 4.15 -21.12 13.80
CA GLU A 214 3.82 -22.55 13.61
C GLU A 214 4.86 -23.54 14.15
N ALA A 215 5.98 -23.10 14.74
CA ALA A 215 6.91 -24.04 15.39
C ALA A 215 6.81 -23.97 16.92
N ASP A 216 6.95 -22.78 17.49
CA ASP A 216 7.10 -22.64 18.95
C ASP A 216 5.79 -22.82 19.73
N THR A 217 4.63 -22.47 19.12
CA THR A 217 3.32 -22.66 19.76
C THR A 217 2.95 -24.14 19.90
N TRP A 218 3.23 -24.93 18.85
CA TRP A 218 3.01 -26.37 18.88
C TRP A 218 4.01 -27.06 19.80
N ALA A 219 5.26 -26.60 19.83
CA ALA A 219 6.26 -27.09 20.76
C ALA A 219 5.84 -26.83 22.22
N MET A 220 5.36 -25.63 22.55
CA MET A 220 4.89 -25.29 23.90
C MET A 220 3.62 -26.03 24.30
N LEU A 221 2.70 -26.26 23.37
CA LEU A 221 1.51 -27.09 23.60
C LEU A 221 1.89 -28.56 23.83
N ALA A 222 2.79 -29.11 23.02
CA ALA A 222 3.26 -30.49 23.14
C ALA A 222 4.06 -30.72 24.42
N VAL A 223 4.90 -29.76 24.82
CA VAL A 223 5.61 -29.77 26.11
C VAL A 223 4.63 -29.67 27.27
N GLY A 224 3.62 -28.80 27.17
CA GLY A 224 2.55 -28.67 28.18
C GLY A 224 1.75 -29.97 28.37
N LEU A 225 1.36 -30.63 27.28
CA LEU A 225 0.66 -31.92 27.32
C LEU A 225 1.57 -33.06 27.78
N GLY A 226 2.85 -33.05 27.40
CA GLY A 226 3.84 -34.02 27.84
C GLY A 226 4.06 -34.00 29.36
N LEU A 227 4.09 -32.80 29.96
CA LEU A 227 4.23 -32.64 31.42
C LEU A 227 2.97 -33.11 32.17
N VAL A 228 1.77 -32.79 31.68
CA VAL A 228 0.50 -33.22 32.31
C VAL A 228 0.33 -34.74 32.24
N GLY A 229 0.67 -35.37 31.11
CA GLY A 229 0.65 -36.82 30.96
C GLY A 229 1.61 -37.54 31.92
N LEU A 230 2.78 -36.96 32.19
CA LEU A 230 3.78 -37.52 33.10
C LEU A 230 3.35 -37.40 34.58
N VAL A 231 2.67 -36.30 34.95
CA VAL A 231 2.11 -36.10 36.30
C VAL A 231 0.90 -37.00 36.55
N GLY A 232 0.03 -37.19 35.54
CA GLY A 232 -1.12 -38.10 35.63
C GLY A 232 -0.73 -39.56 35.90
N ARG A 233 0.37 -40.03 35.29
CA ARG A 233 0.86 -41.42 35.46
C ARG A 233 1.39 -41.72 36.87
N ARG A 234 1.81 -40.71 37.64
CA ARG A 234 2.31 -40.90 39.02
C ARG A 234 1.18 -41.03 40.04
N LYS A 235 -0.03 -40.50 39.76
CA LYS A 235 -1.17 -40.60 40.67
C LYS A 235 -1.89 -41.95 40.68
N GLN A 236 -1.68 -42.81 39.67
CA GLN A 236 -2.33 -44.13 39.60
C GLN A 236 -1.62 -45.26 40.38
N LYS A 237 -0.56 -44.96 41.14
CA LYS A 237 0.17 -45.99 41.92
C LYS A 237 -0.26 -46.13 43.39
N ASN A 238 -1.27 -45.40 43.86
CA ASN A 238 -1.69 -45.42 45.27
C ASN A 238 -3.05 -46.05 45.58
N GLU A 239 -3.70 -46.73 44.64
CA GLU A 239 -4.92 -47.50 44.93
C GLU A 239 -4.72 -49.00 44.72
N LYS A 240 -3.99 -49.61 45.65
CA LYS A 240 -4.23 -50.99 46.09
C LYS A 240 -3.70 -51.12 47.50
N PHE A 241 -4.60 -51.32 48.46
CA PHE A 241 -4.52 -52.15 49.66
C PHE A 241 -5.55 -51.62 50.68
N ALA A 242 -6.80 -52.08 50.52
CA ALA A 242 -7.78 -52.32 51.57
C ALA A 242 -8.60 -53.54 51.15
#